data_AF-A0A9E0GXD1-F1
#
_entry.id   AF-A0A9E0GXD1-F1
#
_cell.length_a   1.000
_cell.length_b   1.000
_cell.length_c   1.000
_cell.angle_alpha   90.00
_cell.angle_beta   90.00
_cell.angle_gamma   90.00
#
_symmetry.space_group_name_H-M   'P 1'
#
loop_
_entity.id
_entity.type
_entity.pdbx_description
1 polymer ?
#
loop_
_entity_poly.entity_id
_entity_poly.type
_entity_poly.pdbx_seq_one_letter_code
_entity_poly.pdbx_strand_id
1 'polypeptide(L)'
;MISFDEAVTRIVEHAHPLDREEISLDQAHRRILAEPVVAGMSAPASDISAMDGIAVRDADLSLTPATLHIVGASFAGEPWPGEIHPGECVRVFTGAALPKGANRVVMQEYVRFSEDQATVTKGYGPGWHVRAAGSDFASGEILVPAGIRLGPRHLLCAAAADRVKVSVWRKPRVGILST
;
A
#
# COMPACT_ATOMS: atom_id res chain seq x y z
N MET A 1 30.08 46.33 13.32
CA MET A 1 30.15 44.86 13.21
C MET A 1 28.80 44.34 13.68
N ILE A 2 28.10 43.55 12.86
CA ILE A 2 26.80 42.97 13.23
C ILE A 2 27.01 41.62 13.93
N SER A 3 26.02 41.15 14.69
CA SER A 3 26.06 39.82 15.30
C SER A 3 25.88 38.72 14.26
N PHE A 4 26.22 37.48 14.63
CA PHE A 4 25.96 36.30 13.80
C PHE A 4 24.47 36.17 13.46
N ASP A 5 23.59 36.29 14.47
CA ASP A 5 22.14 36.16 14.28
C ASP A 5 21.59 37.25 13.35
N GLU A 6 22.06 38.50 13.50
CA GLU A 6 21.67 39.60 12.63
C GLU A 6 22.11 39.35 11.17
N ALA A 7 23.31 38.79 10.96
CA ALA A 7 23.79 38.41 9.63
C ALA A 7 22.93 37.31 9.00
N VAL A 8 22.57 36.27 9.77
CA VAL A 8 21.72 35.17 9.29
C VAL A 8 20.32 35.68 8.94
N THR A 9 19.71 36.52 9.78
CA THR A 9 18.39 37.10 9.51
C THR A 9 18.37 37.86 8.18
N ARG A 10 19.36 38.74 7.96
CA ARG A 10 19.45 39.50 6.72
C ARG A 10 19.60 38.59 5.48
N ILE A 11 20.36 37.50 5.58
CA ILE A 11 20.50 36.53 4.48
C ILE A 11 19.17 35.84 4.18
N VAL A 12 18.48 35.36 5.22
CA VAL A 12 17.20 34.64 5.06
C VAL A 12 16.11 35.54 4.49
N GLU A 13 16.06 36.82 4.88
CA GLU A 13 15.09 37.79 4.36
C GLU A 13 15.21 38.02 2.85
N HIS A 14 16.41 37.86 2.28
CA HIS A 14 16.67 38.02 0.84
C HIS A 14 16.66 36.69 0.09
N ALA A 15 16.58 35.56 0.78
CA ALA A 15 16.54 34.24 0.18
C ALA A 15 15.09 33.85 -0.15
N HIS A 16 14.80 33.67 -1.44
CA HIS A 16 13.50 33.20 -1.91
C HIS A 16 13.62 31.84 -2.61
N PRO A 17 12.64 30.95 -2.47
CA PRO A 17 12.59 29.72 -3.26
C PRO A 17 12.66 30.04 -4.76
N LEU A 18 13.40 29.22 -5.50
CA LEU A 18 13.39 29.27 -6.96
C LEU A 18 12.08 28.70 -7.52
N ASP A 19 11.89 28.75 -8.83
CA ASP A 19 10.75 28.09 -9.46
C ASP A 19 10.74 26.57 -9.22
N ARG A 20 9.56 25.99 -9.43
CA ARG A 20 9.35 24.54 -9.42
C ARG A 20 9.71 23.93 -10.79
N GLU A 21 10.04 22.66 -10.77
CA GLU A 21 10.15 21.83 -11.97
C GLU A 21 9.61 20.43 -11.70
N GLU A 22 9.04 19.81 -12.74
CA GLU A 22 8.63 18.42 -12.70
C GLU A 22 9.76 17.53 -13.21
N ILE A 23 10.15 16.53 -12.43
CA ILE A 23 11.21 15.58 -12.78
C ILE A 23 10.74 14.15 -12.57
N SER A 24 11.40 13.20 -13.23
CA SER A 24 11.16 11.77 -13.01
C SER A 24 11.64 11.33 -11.62
N LEU A 25 10.94 10.33 -11.05
CA LEU A 25 11.17 9.90 -9.68
C LEU A 25 12.60 9.36 -9.45
N ASP A 26 13.20 8.72 -10.45
CA ASP A 26 14.58 8.23 -10.43
C ASP A 26 15.64 9.35 -10.34
N GLN A 27 15.29 10.57 -10.74
CA GLN A 27 16.14 11.76 -10.64
C GLN A 27 15.85 12.59 -9.38
N ALA A 28 14.85 12.20 -8.59
CA ALA A 28 14.33 12.99 -7.48
C ALA A 28 15.11 12.85 -6.17
N HIS A 29 16.08 11.93 -6.09
CA HIS A 29 16.88 11.76 -4.88
C HIS A 29 17.59 13.05 -4.45
N ARG A 30 17.48 13.38 -3.16
CA ARG A 30 18.01 14.60 -2.50
C ARG A 30 17.43 15.92 -3.00
N ARG A 31 16.43 15.92 -3.89
CA ARG A 31 15.65 17.11 -4.26
C ARG A 31 14.72 17.50 -3.11
N ILE A 32 14.29 18.76 -3.09
CA ILE A 32 13.28 19.25 -2.15
C ILE A 32 11.94 19.22 -2.86
N LEU A 33 11.00 18.48 -2.31
CA LEU A 33 9.65 18.35 -2.85
C LEU A 33 8.91 19.70 -2.76
N ALA A 34 8.30 20.16 -3.85
CA ALA A 34 7.60 21.43 -3.90
C ALA A 34 6.10 21.30 -3.60
N GLU A 35 5.51 20.14 -3.90
CA GLU A 35 4.10 19.82 -3.69
C GLU A 35 3.98 18.44 -3.03
N PRO A 36 2.98 18.22 -2.16
CA PRO A 36 2.84 16.93 -1.49
C PRO A 36 2.65 15.79 -2.50
N VAL A 37 3.19 14.61 -2.17
CA VAL A 37 2.85 13.40 -2.90
C VAL A 37 1.55 12.84 -2.36
N VAL A 38 0.52 12.87 -3.19
CA VAL A 38 -0.82 12.35 -2.89
C VAL A 38 -0.99 10.98 -3.54
N ALA A 39 -1.51 10.00 -2.79
CA ALA A 39 -1.81 8.66 -3.29
C ALA A 39 -2.80 8.70 -4.45
N GLY A 40 -2.40 8.17 -5.62
CA GLY A 40 -3.27 8.01 -6.79
C GLY A 40 -4.18 6.79 -6.72
N MET A 41 -3.90 5.86 -5.81
CA MET A 41 -4.67 4.64 -5.57
C MET A 41 -4.63 4.27 -4.09
N SER A 42 -5.57 3.43 -3.66
CA SER A 42 -5.51 2.78 -2.34
C SER A 42 -4.56 1.58 -2.39
N ALA A 43 -3.88 1.30 -1.28
CA ALA A 43 -3.10 0.09 -1.10
C ALA A 43 -3.54 -0.66 0.18
N PRO A 44 -3.90 -1.95 0.07
CA PRO A 44 -4.26 -2.68 -1.15
C PRO A 44 -5.41 -2.03 -1.94
N ALA A 45 -5.55 -2.34 -3.24
CA ALA A 45 -6.62 -1.78 -4.08
C ALA A 45 -8.00 -2.42 -3.83
N SER A 46 -8.01 -3.65 -3.32
CA SER A 46 -9.18 -4.41 -2.91
C SER A 46 -8.86 -5.17 -1.63
N ASP A 47 -9.85 -5.79 -1.01
CA ASP A 47 -9.57 -6.73 0.08
C ASP A 47 -8.71 -7.89 -0.44
N ILE A 48 -7.61 -8.17 0.25
CA ILE A 48 -6.68 -9.25 -0.12
C ILE A 48 -6.44 -10.20 1.05
N SER A 49 -6.07 -11.43 0.71
CA SER A 49 -5.69 -12.42 1.70
C SER A 49 -4.36 -12.05 2.37
N ALA A 50 -4.31 -12.14 3.70
CA ALA A 50 -3.09 -12.00 4.48
C ALA A 50 -2.31 -13.32 4.62
N MET A 51 -2.92 -14.45 4.25
CA MET A 51 -2.39 -15.80 4.46
C MET A 51 -2.75 -16.73 3.28
N ASP A 52 -2.13 -17.91 3.22
CA ASP A 52 -2.54 -18.97 2.31
C ASP A 52 -3.65 -19.81 2.96
N GLY A 53 -4.69 -20.19 2.20
CA GLY A 53 -5.84 -20.90 2.76
C GLY A 53 -7.08 -20.91 1.88
N ILE A 54 -8.24 -20.75 2.52
CA ILE A 54 -9.54 -20.63 1.83
C ILE A 54 -10.24 -19.33 2.21
N ALA A 55 -10.75 -18.62 1.21
CA ALA A 55 -11.69 -17.53 1.40
C ALA A 55 -13.10 -18.10 1.53
N VAL A 56 -13.80 -17.67 2.58
CA VAL A 56 -15.09 -18.24 3.01
C VAL A 56 -16.05 -17.15 3.45
N ARG A 57 -17.31 -17.53 3.57
CA ARG A 57 -18.32 -16.77 4.32
C ARG A 57 -18.21 -17.18 5.79
N ASP A 58 -18.00 -16.24 6.68
CA ASP A 58 -17.89 -16.48 8.13
C ASP A 58 -19.10 -17.25 8.69
N ALA A 59 -20.29 -16.97 8.15
CA ALA A 59 -21.53 -17.65 8.53
C ALA A 59 -21.51 -19.18 8.31
N ASP A 60 -20.74 -19.65 7.34
CA ASP A 60 -20.63 -21.08 7.01
C ASP A 60 -19.70 -21.83 7.99
N LEU A 61 -19.05 -21.11 8.91
CA LEU A 61 -18.20 -21.67 9.97
C LEU A 61 -18.86 -21.70 11.35
N SER A 62 -20.17 -21.44 11.43
CA SER A 62 -20.94 -21.40 12.69
C SER A 62 -20.91 -22.74 13.47
N LEU A 63 -20.79 -23.86 12.76
CA LEU A 63 -20.58 -25.19 13.33
C LEU A 63 -19.31 -25.79 12.76
N THR A 64 -18.34 -26.11 13.62
CA THR A 64 -17.10 -26.78 13.21
C THR A 64 -17.00 -28.21 13.75
N PRO A 65 -16.42 -29.17 12.99
CA PRO A 65 -15.82 -28.99 11.67
C PRO A 65 -16.85 -28.68 10.57
N ALA A 66 -16.47 -27.81 9.63
CA ALA A 66 -17.30 -27.40 8.50
C ALA A 66 -16.63 -27.85 7.21
N THR A 67 -17.39 -28.49 6.31
CA THR A 67 -16.89 -28.91 5.00
C THR A 67 -17.54 -28.05 3.93
N LEU A 68 -16.71 -27.41 3.11
CA LEU A 68 -17.11 -26.48 2.06
C LEU A 68 -16.65 -27.00 0.70
N HIS A 69 -17.42 -26.73 -0.35
CA HIS A 69 -17.05 -27.06 -1.72
C HIS A 69 -16.06 -26.03 -2.28
N ILE A 70 -14.98 -26.49 -2.92
CA ILE A 70 -13.98 -25.61 -3.53
C ILE A 70 -14.42 -25.28 -4.96
N VAL A 71 -14.83 -24.03 -5.20
CA VAL A 71 -15.34 -23.58 -6.52
C VAL A 71 -14.28 -22.91 -7.40
N GLY A 72 -13.08 -22.69 -6.86
CA GLY A 72 -11.99 -22.07 -7.61
C GLY A 72 -10.75 -21.75 -6.79
N ALA A 73 -9.83 -21.03 -7.42
CA ALA A 73 -8.62 -20.51 -6.79
C ALA A 73 -8.35 -19.08 -7.25
N SER A 74 -7.92 -18.22 -6.32
CA SER A 74 -7.52 -16.82 -6.54
C SER A 74 -6.04 -16.66 -6.19
N PHE A 75 -5.26 -16.07 -7.09
CA PHE A 75 -3.83 -15.82 -6.92
C PHE A 75 -3.54 -14.32 -6.94
N ALA A 76 -2.38 -13.92 -6.42
CA ALA A 76 -1.91 -12.54 -6.54
C ALA A 76 -1.74 -12.20 -8.04
N GLY A 77 -2.44 -11.16 -8.50
CA GLY A 77 -2.46 -10.74 -9.91
C GLY A 77 -3.42 -11.52 -10.82
N GLU A 78 -3.98 -12.64 -10.37
CA GLU A 78 -4.96 -13.46 -11.11
C GLU A 78 -6.16 -13.77 -10.20
N PRO A 79 -7.07 -12.79 -10.02
CA PRO A 79 -8.22 -12.95 -9.14
C PRO A 79 -9.23 -13.93 -9.72
N TRP A 80 -9.85 -14.75 -8.86
CA TRP A 80 -10.99 -15.56 -9.27
C TRP A 80 -12.23 -14.67 -9.47
N PRO A 81 -12.86 -14.67 -10.65
CA PRO A 81 -13.88 -13.66 -11.00
C PRO A 81 -15.29 -13.95 -10.46
N GLY A 82 -15.50 -15.12 -9.85
CA GLY A 82 -16.81 -15.54 -9.38
C GLY A 82 -17.22 -14.95 -8.03
N GLU A 83 -18.40 -15.36 -7.57
CA GLU A 83 -18.95 -15.07 -6.25
C GLU A 83 -19.11 -16.39 -5.49
N ILE A 84 -18.79 -16.39 -4.20
CA ILE A 84 -19.00 -17.57 -3.35
C ILE A 84 -20.42 -17.56 -2.76
N HIS A 85 -21.06 -18.72 -2.78
CA HIS A 85 -22.39 -18.96 -2.20
C HIS A 85 -22.31 -19.75 -0.88
N PRO A 86 -23.43 -19.90 -0.14
CA PRO A 86 -23.42 -20.69 1.10
C PRO A 86 -22.88 -22.11 0.89
N GLY A 87 -21.89 -22.49 1.71
CA GLY A 87 -21.24 -23.81 1.63
C GLY A 87 -20.10 -23.89 0.61
N GLU A 88 -19.75 -22.78 -0.05
CA GLU A 88 -18.65 -22.71 -1.01
C GLU A 88 -17.44 -21.96 -0.45
N CYS A 89 -16.28 -22.26 -1.02
CA CYS A 89 -15.03 -21.57 -0.72
C CYS A 89 -14.13 -21.49 -1.95
N VAL A 90 -13.18 -20.57 -1.92
CA VAL A 90 -12.15 -20.42 -2.95
C VAL A 90 -10.80 -20.55 -2.30
N ARG A 91 -9.89 -21.32 -2.91
CA ARG A 91 -8.50 -21.35 -2.45
C ARG A 91 -7.86 -19.99 -2.70
N VAL A 92 -7.22 -19.43 -1.69
CA VAL A 92 -6.53 -18.14 -1.80
C VAL A 92 -5.11 -18.26 -1.32
N PHE A 93 -4.24 -17.47 -1.94
CA PHE A 93 -2.84 -17.31 -1.54
C PHE A 93 -2.60 -15.89 -1.06
N THR A 94 -1.51 -15.70 -0.32
CA THR A 94 -1.14 -14.40 0.24
C THR A 94 -1.07 -13.34 -0.86
N GLY A 95 -1.80 -12.24 -0.67
CA GLY A 95 -1.93 -11.17 -1.66
C GLY A 95 -3.00 -11.36 -2.73
N ALA A 96 -3.66 -12.52 -2.80
CA ALA A 96 -4.78 -12.74 -3.71
C ALA A 96 -5.99 -11.89 -3.31
N ALA A 97 -6.72 -11.36 -4.29
CA ALA A 97 -7.96 -10.65 -4.04
C ALA A 97 -9.02 -11.62 -3.48
N LEU A 98 -9.79 -11.16 -2.50
CA LEU A 98 -10.92 -11.93 -1.99
C LEU A 98 -12.00 -12.04 -3.06
N PRO A 99 -12.58 -13.24 -3.27
CA PRO A 99 -13.73 -13.39 -4.15
C PRO A 99 -14.95 -12.70 -3.56
N LYS A 100 -15.88 -12.30 -4.41
CA LYS A 100 -17.13 -11.68 -3.96
C LYS A 100 -17.88 -12.63 -3.02
N GLY A 101 -18.44 -12.09 -1.94
CA GLY A 101 -19.16 -12.88 -0.93
C GLY A 101 -18.28 -13.40 0.20
N ALA A 102 -16.95 -13.48 0.03
CA ALA A 102 -16.04 -13.82 1.12
C ALA A 102 -15.84 -12.65 2.06
N ASN A 103 -15.74 -12.95 3.35
CA ASN A 103 -15.41 -11.98 4.39
C ASN A 103 -14.37 -12.51 5.40
N ARG A 104 -13.87 -13.74 5.23
CA ARG A 104 -12.81 -14.34 6.05
C ARG A 104 -11.88 -15.18 5.21
N VAL A 105 -10.62 -15.23 5.61
CA VAL A 105 -9.66 -16.26 5.19
C VAL A 105 -9.34 -17.19 6.36
N VAL A 106 -9.49 -18.49 6.15
CA VAL A 106 -9.03 -19.53 7.09
C VAL A 106 -7.69 -20.05 6.59
N MET A 107 -6.67 -20.01 7.45
CA MET A 107 -5.32 -20.47 7.10
C MET A 107 -5.32 -21.97 6.75
N GLN A 108 -4.53 -22.36 5.75
CA GLN A 108 -4.46 -23.74 5.27
C GLN A 108 -4.09 -24.76 6.35
N GLU A 109 -3.36 -24.34 7.39
CA GLU A 109 -2.96 -25.17 8.53
C GLU A 109 -4.18 -25.70 9.32
N TYR A 110 -5.32 -25.04 9.20
CA TYR A 110 -6.59 -25.44 9.83
C TYR A 110 -7.55 -26.15 8.87
N VAL A 111 -7.11 -26.41 7.64
CA VAL A 111 -7.95 -26.97 6.56
C VAL A 111 -7.40 -28.32 6.14
N ARG A 112 -8.27 -29.33 6.10
CA ARG A 112 -7.99 -30.59 5.43
C ARG A 112 -8.59 -30.53 4.04
N PHE A 113 -7.74 -30.65 3.03
CA PHE A 113 -8.16 -30.63 1.63
C PHE A 113 -8.43 -32.05 1.12
N SER A 114 -9.50 -32.21 0.35
CA SER A 114 -9.73 -33.29 -0.60
C SER A 114 -9.92 -32.69 -2.01
N GLU A 115 -10.24 -33.50 -3.02
CA GLU A 115 -10.29 -33.06 -4.42
C GLU A 115 -11.07 -31.75 -4.62
N ASP A 116 -12.34 -31.72 -4.22
CA ASP A 116 -13.26 -30.61 -4.41
C ASP A 116 -13.84 -30.06 -3.10
N GLN A 117 -13.24 -30.42 -1.96
CA GLN A 117 -13.72 -30.00 -0.64
C GLN A 117 -12.60 -29.56 0.29
N ALA A 118 -12.94 -28.63 1.17
CA ALA A 118 -12.10 -28.14 2.24
C ALA A 118 -12.83 -28.31 3.57
N THR A 119 -12.28 -29.12 4.47
CA THR A 119 -12.80 -29.29 5.83
C THR A 119 -12.04 -28.43 6.81
N VAL A 120 -12.69 -27.39 7.32
CA VAL A 120 -12.18 -26.51 8.38
C VAL A 120 -12.29 -27.24 9.72
N THR A 121 -11.16 -27.39 10.40
CA THR A 121 -11.07 -28.03 11.71
C THR A 121 -11.55 -27.12 12.84
N LYS A 122 -11.84 -27.70 14.01
CA LYS A 122 -12.14 -26.93 15.22
C LYS A 122 -10.90 -26.12 15.65
N GLY A 123 -11.12 -24.90 16.14
CA GLY A 123 -10.05 -24.07 16.70
C GLY A 123 -9.19 -23.34 15.65
N TYR A 124 -9.75 -23.02 14.48
CA TYR A 124 -9.08 -22.33 13.37
C TYR A 124 -8.63 -20.87 13.65
N GLY A 125 -8.60 -20.46 14.92
CA GLY A 125 -8.16 -19.15 15.39
C GLY A 125 -9.21 -18.04 15.20
N PRO A 126 -9.09 -16.92 15.95
CA PRO A 126 -10.00 -15.78 15.82
C PRO A 126 -9.69 -14.88 14.61
N GLY A 127 -8.53 -15.09 13.96
CA GLY A 127 -8.02 -14.23 12.91
C GLY A 127 -8.92 -14.22 11.66
N TRP A 128 -9.18 -13.03 11.14
CA TRP A 128 -9.93 -12.84 9.89
C TRP A 128 -9.02 -13.02 8.66
N HIS A 129 -7.73 -12.72 8.82
CA HIS A 129 -6.69 -12.82 7.79
C HIS A 129 -7.03 -12.12 6.47
N VAL A 130 -7.80 -11.03 6.53
CA VAL A 130 -8.09 -10.13 5.42
C VAL A 130 -7.39 -8.80 5.68
N ARG A 131 -6.63 -8.31 4.69
CA ARG A 131 -6.17 -6.93 4.65
C ARG A 131 -7.19 -6.14 3.83
N ALA A 132 -7.87 -5.22 4.50
CA ALA A 132 -8.90 -4.39 3.87
C ALA A 132 -8.29 -3.47 2.79
N ALA A 133 -9.07 -3.16 1.76
CA ALA A 133 -8.70 -2.16 0.78
C ALA A 133 -8.31 -0.83 1.46
N GLY A 134 -7.17 -0.28 1.08
CA GLY A 134 -6.64 0.95 1.65
C GLY A 134 -6.10 0.85 3.07
N SER A 135 -5.89 -0.35 3.61
CA SER A 135 -5.36 -0.52 4.97
C SER A 135 -3.94 0.04 5.17
N ASP A 136 -3.15 0.18 4.09
CA ASP A 136 -1.83 0.81 4.15
C ASP A 136 -1.95 2.32 3.94
N PHE A 137 -2.69 2.72 2.91
CA PHE A 137 -3.08 4.10 2.65
C PHE A 137 -4.28 4.15 1.70
N ALA A 138 -5.08 5.21 1.82
CA ALA A 138 -6.22 5.45 0.95
C ALA A 138 -5.86 6.35 -0.23
N SER A 139 -6.56 6.19 -1.36
CA SER A 139 -6.52 7.15 -2.46
C SER A 139 -6.83 8.57 -1.95
N GLY A 140 -6.02 9.55 -2.37
CA GLY A 140 -6.14 10.95 -1.93
C GLY A 140 -5.38 11.29 -0.65
N GLU A 141 -4.79 10.31 0.04
CA GLU A 141 -3.96 10.55 1.23
C GLU A 141 -2.61 11.17 0.87
N ILE A 142 -2.10 12.08 1.70
CA ILE A 142 -0.76 12.65 1.54
C ILE A 142 0.28 11.68 2.13
N LEU A 143 1.07 11.04 1.28
CA LEU A 143 2.11 10.09 1.71
C LEU A 143 3.45 10.78 1.99
N VAL A 144 3.72 11.91 1.32
CA VAL A 144 4.92 12.72 1.55
C VAL A 144 4.54 14.20 1.55
N PRO A 145 4.74 14.94 2.65
CA PRO A 145 4.43 16.37 2.67
C PRO A 145 5.44 17.19 1.84
N ALA A 146 5.01 18.34 1.33
CA ALA A 146 5.87 19.30 0.66
C ALA A 146 6.99 19.81 1.57
N GLY A 147 8.09 20.31 0.97
CA GLY A 147 9.24 20.87 1.69
C GLY A 147 10.24 19.83 2.19
N ILE A 148 9.93 18.53 2.06
CA ILE A 148 10.83 17.46 2.49
C ILE A 148 11.94 17.21 1.45
N ARG A 149 13.15 16.97 1.95
CA ARG A 149 14.24 16.43 1.14
C ARG A 149 14.04 14.94 0.88
N LEU A 150 13.89 14.58 -0.39
CA LEU A 150 13.58 13.21 -0.82
C LEU A 150 14.76 12.25 -0.60
N GLY A 151 14.74 11.54 0.54
CA GLY A 151 15.48 10.29 0.77
C GLY A 151 14.77 9.02 0.25
N PRO A 152 15.38 7.82 0.40
CA PRO A 152 14.87 6.57 -0.18
C PRO A 152 13.44 6.21 0.21
N ARG A 153 13.07 6.37 1.48
CA ARG A 153 11.71 6.08 1.97
C ARG A 153 10.64 6.93 1.29
N HIS A 154 10.95 8.20 1.01
CA HIS A 154 9.98 9.10 0.37
C HIS A 154 9.81 8.75 -1.11
N LEU A 155 10.89 8.31 -1.77
CA LEU A 155 10.81 7.81 -3.14
C LEU A 155 9.98 6.52 -3.21
N LEU A 156 10.13 5.62 -2.23
CA LEU A 156 9.29 4.42 -2.12
C LEU A 156 7.81 4.80 -1.94
N CYS A 157 7.50 5.72 -1.03
CA CYS A 157 6.13 6.21 -0.86
C CYS A 157 5.58 6.86 -2.14
N ALA A 158 6.39 7.63 -2.86
CA ALA A 158 5.96 8.24 -4.11
C ALA A 158 5.69 7.23 -5.22
N ALA A 159 6.53 6.18 -5.33
CA ALA A 159 6.28 5.07 -6.24
C ALA A 159 5.00 4.32 -5.85
N ALA A 160 4.80 4.02 -4.57
CA ALA A 160 3.60 3.36 -4.06
C ALA A 160 2.33 4.20 -4.27
N ALA A 161 2.45 5.53 -4.25
CA ALA A 161 1.38 6.48 -4.59
C ALA A 161 1.03 6.53 -6.09
N ASP A 162 1.60 5.65 -6.91
CA ASP A 162 1.46 5.63 -8.37
C ASP A 162 1.94 6.93 -9.05
N ARG A 163 3.10 7.46 -8.60
CA ARG A 163 3.73 8.67 -9.17
C ARG A 163 5.04 8.36 -9.89
N VAL A 164 5.04 8.59 -11.20
CA VAL A 164 6.25 8.47 -12.06
C VAL A 164 7.11 9.74 -12.02
N LYS A 165 6.48 10.88 -11.70
CA LYS A 165 7.13 12.20 -11.62
C LYS A 165 6.70 12.93 -10.35
N VAL A 166 7.55 13.87 -9.92
CA VAL A 166 7.30 14.71 -8.75
C VAL A 166 7.66 16.17 -9.04
N SER A 167 6.89 17.09 -8.47
CA SER A 167 7.17 18.53 -8.48
C SER A 167 8.19 18.88 -7.39
N VAL A 168 9.32 19.46 -7.78
CA VAL A 168 10.44 19.80 -6.88
C VAL A 168 10.89 21.23 -7.08
N TRP A 169 11.52 21.82 -6.07
CA TRP A 169 12.18 23.11 -6.22
C TRP A 169 13.45 22.97 -7.05
N ARG A 170 13.68 23.89 -7.99
CA ARG A 170 14.92 23.94 -8.80
C ARG A 170 16.15 24.06 -7.89
N LYS A 171 17.26 23.43 -8.30
CA LYS A 171 18.53 23.53 -7.56
C LYS A 171 19.12 24.94 -7.75
N PRO A 172 19.49 25.65 -6.66
CA PRO A 172 20.26 26.88 -6.79
C PRO A 172 21.58 26.64 -7.52
N ARG A 173 21.90 27.52 -8.46
CA ARG A 173 23.19 27.55 -9.14
C ARG A 173 24.09 28.53 -8.40
N VAL A 174 25.15 28.02 -7.78
CA VAL A 174 26.10 28.82 -6.99
C VAL A 174 27.38 29.01 -7.81
N GLY A 175 27.71 30.25 -8.14
CA GLY A 175 29.00 30.61 -8.72
C GLY A 175 30.05 30.78 -7.62
N ILE A 176 31.23 30.20 -7.81
CA ILE A 176 32.34 30.30 -6.85
C ILE A 176 33.48 31.05 -7.53
N LEU A 177 33.89 32.16 -6.92
CA LEU A 177 35.03 32.97 -7.34
C LEU A 177 36.05 32.96 -6.20
N SER A 178 37.31 32.68 -6.51
CA SER A 178 38.42 32.74 -5.57
C SER A 178 39.32 33.91 -5.93
N THR A 179 39.72 34.69 -4.93
CA THR A 179 40.59 35.87 -5.05
C THR A 179 41.80 35.73 -4.16
#